data_AF-A0AAW7AXE1-F1
#
_entry.id   AF-A0AAW7AXE1-F1
#
_cell.length_a   1.000
_cell.length_b   1.000
_cell.length_c   1.000
_cell.angle_alpha   90.00
_cell.angle_beta   90.00
_cell.angle_gamma   90.00
#
_symmetry.space_group_name_H-M   'P 1'
#
loop_
_entity.id
_entity.type
_entity.pdbx_description
1 polymer ?
#
loop_
_entity_poly.entity_id
_entity_poly.type
_entity_poly.pdbx_seq_one_letter_code
_entity_poly.pdbx_strand_id
1 'polypeptide(L)'
;MSKEKKPQAEADDITPVPSATKQVPDAVMYVGPDIKWPFPVSKGTVFHSGLPAILKSTASKDPDLAALFVQMKDAGKALRELKDKAGALVKHAKAIARQNVERRK
;
A
#
# COMPACT_ATOMS: atom_id res chain seq x y z
N MET A 1 0.97 65.87 28.04
CA MET A 1 0.62 64.76 27.13
C MET A 1 0.39 63.54 28.00
N SER A 2 -0.84 63.33 28.48
CA SER A 2 -1.94 62.64 27.79
C SER A 2 -1.70 61.14 27.68
N LYS A 3 -2.59 60.40 28.36
CA LYS A 3 -3.03 59.00 28.14
C LYS A 3 -2.10 57.88 28.64
N GLU A 4 -2.56 56.72 29.10
CA GLU A 4 -3.82 56.19 29.64
C GLU A 4 -3.53 54.70 29.92
N LYS A 5 -4.20 54.10 30.92
CA LYS A 5 -4.67 52.69 30.97
C LYS A 5 -3.67 51.49 30.97
N LYS A 6 -3.64 50.81 32.14
CA LYS A 6 -3.84 49.35 32.30
C LYS A 6 -5.14 48.88 31.58
N PRO A 7 -5.45 47.57 31.35
CA PRO A 7 -4.67 46.31 31.44
C PRO A 7 -4.96 45.27 30.30
N GLN A 8 -4.22 44.14 30.29
CA GLN A 8 -4.64 42.74 30.01
C GLN A 8 -5.31 42.32 28.68
N ALA A 9 -4.64 41.41 27.94
CA ALA A 9 -5.16 40.46 26.93
C ALA A 9 -3.93 39.79 26.29
N GLU A 10 -3.85 38.53 25.86
CA GLU A 10 -4.85 37.49 25.62
C GLU A 10 -4.09 36.15 25.45
N ALA A 11 -4.81 35.09 25.78
CA ALA A 11 -4.59 33.67 25.53
C ALA A 11 -3.33 33.23 24.76
N ASP A 12 -2.56 32.36 25.42
CA ASP A 12 -1.77 31.29 24.80
C ASP A 12 -2.71 30.41 23.94
N ASP A 13 -3.00 30.86 22.72
CA ASP A 13 -3.56 30.02 21.66
C ASP A 13 -2.42 29.14 21.14
N ILE A 14 -2.14 28.07 21.87
CA ILE A 14 -1.49 26.89 21.30
C ILE A 14 -2.46 26.28 20.30
N THR A 15 -2.63 26.91 19.13
CA THR A 15 -3.20 26.21 17.98
C THR A 15 -2.30 24.99 17.78
N PRO A 16 -2.79 23.74 17.93
CA PRO A 16 -2.02 22.63 17.44
C PRO A 16 -1.97 22.82 15.93
N VAL A 17 -0.84 23.32 15.43
CA VAL A 17 -0.50 23.17 14.01
C VAL A 17 -0.83 21.73 13.69
N PRO A 18 -1.71 21.44 12.71
CA PRO A 18 -1.93 20.08 12.29
C PRO A 18 -0.56 19.64 11.80
N SER A 19 0.16 18.91 12.66
CA SER A 19 1.28 18.11 12.25
C SER A 19 0.67 17.27 11.16
N ALA A 20 0.98 17.63 9.92
CA ALA A 20 0.63 16.84 8.78
C ALA A 20 1.28 15.50 9.08
N THR A 21 0.51 14.60 9.68
CA THR A 21 0.82 13.20 9.79
C THR A 21 1.01 12.86 8.33
N LYS A 22 2.26 12.86 7.86
CA LYS A 22 2.61 12.28 6.57
C LYS A 22 1.94 10.93 6.67
N GLN A 23 0.82 10.75 5.97
CA GLN A 23 0.18 9.46 5.85
C GLN A 23 1.25 8.65 5.13
N VAL A 24 2.09 7.99 5.93
CA VAL A 24 3.08 7.08 5.41
C VAL A 24 2.22 6.05 4.69
N PRO A 25 2.30 5.97 3.35
CA PRO A 25 1.45 5.06 2.62
C PRO A 25 1.56 3.68 3.24
N ASP A 26 0.43 3.10 3.64
CA ASP A 26 0.38 1.82 4.35
C ASP A 26 1.24 0.81 3.61
N ALA A 27 2.09 0.08 4.34
CA ALA A 27 2.97 -0.90 3.74
C ALA A 27 2.13 -1.98 3.02
N VAL A 28 2.57 -2.37 1.83
CA VAL A 28 1.86 -3.35 0.99
C VAL A 28 2.78 -4.53 0.73
N MET A 29 2.26 -5.74 0.82
CA MET A 29 2.98 -6.99 0.53
C MET A 29 2.41 -7.63 -0.74
N TYR A 30 3.32 -8.13 -1.58
CA TYR A 30 2.94 -9.00 -2.67
C TYR A 30 2.81 -10.45 -2.18
N VAL A 31 1.64 -11.05 -2.33
CA VAL A 31 1.38 -12.43 -1.85
C VAL A 31 1.31 -13.48 -2.96
N GLY A 32 1.37 -13.04 -4.23
CA GLY A 32 1.22 -13.87 -5.41
C GLY A 32 2.45 -14.72 -5.78
N PRO A 33 2.40 -15.42 -6.93
CA PRO A 33 3.53 -16.18 -7.47
C PRO A 33 4.64 -15.27 -8.03
N ASP A 34 5.88 -15.76 -8.07
CA ASP A 34 6.99 -14.94 -8.54
C ASP A 34 6.81 -14.48 -9.99
N ILE A 35 6.88 -13.17 -10.20
CA ILE A 35 6.82 -12.49 -11.49
C ILE A 35 8.25 -12.16 -11.90
N LYS A 36 8.65 -12.51 -13.13
CA LYS A 36 9.97 -12.17 -13.68
C LYS A 36 9.93 -10.96 -14.63
N TRP A 37 8.80 -10.75 -15.30
CA TRP A 37 8.60 -9.71 -16.31
C TRP A 37 7.13 -9.27 -16.27
N PRO A 38 6.77 -7.97 -16.43
CA PRO A 38 7.62 -6.79 -16.71
C PRO A 38 8.41 -6.23 -15.53
N PHE A 39 8.19 -6.71 -14.31
CA PHE A 39 8.94 -6.30 -13.12
C PHE A 39 9.19 -7.53 -12.25
N PRO A 40 10.44 -7.75 -11.81
CA PRO A 40 10.76 -8.83 -10.91
C PRO A 40 10.15 -8.55 -9.54
N VAL A 41 9.17 -9.36 -9.14
CA VAL A 41 8.55 -9.31 -7.82
C VAL A 41 8.40 -10.74 -7.31
N SER A 42 8.94 -11.01 -6.14
CA SER A 42 8.86 -12.33 -5.52
C SER A 42 7.78 -12.33 -4.44
N LYS A 43 7.22 -13.52 -4.19
CA LYS A 43 6.28 -13.71 -3.08
C LYS A 43 6.89 -13.19 -1.77
N GLY A 44 6.12 -12.35 -1.09
CA GLY A 44 6.48 -11.74 0.17
C GLY A 44 7.35 -10.49 0.08
N THR A 45 7.54 -9.93 -1.12
CA THR A 45 8.12 -8.59 -1.27
C THR A 45 7.23 -7.56 -0.57
N VAL A 46 7.83 -6.72 0.29
CA VAL A 46 7.14 -5.67 1.05
C VAL A 46 7.55 -4.30 0.54
N PHE A 47 6.56 -3.46 0.28
CA PHE A 47 6.71 -2.06 -0.11
C PHE A 47 6.31 -1.16 1.05
N HIS A 48 7.30 -0.72 1.83
CA HIS A 48 7.13 0.06 3.06
C HIS A 48 6.55 1.46 2.84
N SER A 49 6.63 1.98 1.61
CA SER A 49 6.09 3.28 1.23
C SER A 49 5.00 3.15 0.16
N GLY A 50 4.25 2.04 0.20
CA GLY A 50 3.25 1.71 -0.79
C GLY A 50 3.83 1.35 -2.16
N LEU A 51 2.95 1.03 -3.12
CA LEU A 51 3.37 0.56 -4.43
C LEU A 51 4.10 1.65 -5.25
N PRO A 52 5.29 1.33 -5.81
CA PRO A 52 5.98 2.19 -6.78
C PRO A 52 5.08 2.55 -7.97
N ALA A 53 5.30 3.72 -8.57
CA ALA A 53 4.46 4.22 -9.68
C ALA A 53 4.35 3.23 -10.85
N ILE A 54 5.45 2.60 -11.24
CA ILE A 54 5.50 1.60 -12.32
C ILE A 54 4.62 0.38 -11.99
N LEU A 55 4.67 -0.07 -10.73
CA LEU A 55 3.85 -1.18 -10.26
C LEU A 55 2.39 -0.79 -10.14
N LYS A 56 2.09 0.43 -9.67
CA LYS A 56 0.71 0.98 -9.67
C LYS A 56 0.13 1.02 -11.06
N SER A 57 0.83 1.59 -12.03
CA SER A 57 0.36 1.68 -13.43
C SER A 57 0.11 0.30 -14.04
N THR A 58 0.84 -0.72 -13.60
CA THR A 58 0.63 -2.07 -14.13
C THR A 58 -0.44 -2.84 -13.38
N ALA A 59 -0.52 -2.71 -12.06
CA ALA A 59 -1.65 -3.18 -11.27
C ALA A 59 -2.97 -2.55 -11.75
N SER A 60 -2.97 -1.28 -12.18
CA SER A 60 -4.16 -0.66 -12.80
C SER A 60 -4.56 -1.29 -14.14
N LYS A 61 -3.63 -1.91 -14.87
CA LYS A 61 -3.89 -2.60 -16.14
C LYS A 61 -4.25 -4.06 -15.95
N ASP A 62 -3.81 -4.66 -14.85
CA ASP A 62 -4.03 -6.06 -14.51
C ASP A 62 -4.70 -6.17 -13.13
N PRO A 63 -6.04 -6.37 -13.08
CA PRO A 63 -6.76 -6.48 -11.82
C PRO A 63 -6.37 -7.72 -11.01
N ASP A 64 -5.91 -8.80 -11.66
CA ASP A 64 -5.42 -9.98 -10.96
C ASP A 64 -4.12 -9.66 -10.22
N LEU A 65 -3.24 -8.87 -10.85
CA LEU A 65 -2.01 -8.39 -10.21
C LEU A 65 -2.32 -7.44 -9.04
N ALA A 66 -3.24 -6.50 -9.23
CA ALA A 66 -3.65 -5.57 -8.19
C ALA A 66 -4.18 -6.28 -6.94
N ALA A 67 -4.99 -7.31 -7.12
CA ALA A 67 -5.57 -8.08 -6.02
C ALA A 67 -4.51 -8.81 -5.18
N LEU A 68 -3.34 -9.11 -5.75
CA LEU A 68 -2.25 -9.80 -5.05
C LEU A 68 -1.34 -8.86 -4.25
N PHE A 69 -1.59 -7.55 -4.33
CA PHE A 69 -0.98 -6.54 -3.46
C PHE A 69 -1.90 -6.26 -2.30
N VAL A 70 -1.55 -6.78 -1.13
CA VAL A 70 -2.38 -6.73 0.07
C VAL A 70 -1.72 -5.82 1.10
N GLN A 71 -2.51 -5.05 1.85
CA GLN A 71 -1.97 -4.27 2.97
C GLN A 71 -1.28 -5.19 3.97
N MET A 72 -0.19 -4.73 4.57
CA MET A 72 0.61 -5.55 5.49
C MET A 72 -0.21 -6.04 6.70
N LYS A 73 -1.22 -5.27 7.12
CA LYS A 73 -2.18 -5.62 8.19
C LYS A 73 -2.96 -6.91 7.87
N ASP A 74 -3.29 -7.13 6.60
CA ASP A 74 -4.06 -8.28 6.11
C ASP A 74 -3.20 -9.38 5.48
N ALA A 75 -1.89 -9.14 5.33
CA ALA A 75 -0.99 -10.05 4.64
C ALA A 75 -0.97 -11.47 5.23
N GLY A 76 -1.04 -11.59 6.56
CA GLY A 76 -1.10 -12.90 7.21
C GLY A 76 -2.34 -13.71 6.84
N LYS A 77 -3.51 -13.04 6.76
CA LYS A 77 -4.77 -13.67 6.32
C LYS A 77 -4.69 -14.07 4.85
N ALA A 78 -4.22 -13.16 4.00
CA ALA A 78 -4.07 -13.40 2.56
C ALA A 78 -3.12 -14.58 2.26
N LEU A 79 -1.99 -14.67 2.97
CA LEU A 79 -1.05 -15.78 2.84
C LEU A 79 -1.66 -17.11 3.29
N ARG A 80 -2.47 -17.09 4.35
CA ARG A 80 -3.18 -18.26 4.84
C ARG A 80 -4.24 -18.74 3.85
N GLU A 81 -5.04 -17.83 3.31
CA GLU A 81 -6.02 -18.13 2.25
C GLU A 81 -5.36 -18.78 1.02
N LEU A 82 -4.23 -18.23 0.58
CA LEU A 82 -3.46 -18.79 -0.53
C LEU A 82 -2.87 -20.17 -0.21
N LYS A 83 -2.41 -20.39 1.02
CA LYS A 83 -1.90 -21.70 1.48
C LYS A 83 -3.01 -22.74 1.53
N ASP A 84 -4.17 -22.35 2.05
CA ASP A 84 -5.34 -23.21 2.20
C ASP A 84 -6.10 -23.39 0.86
N LYS A 85 -5.61 -22.76 -0.22
CA LYS A 85 -6.23 -22.73 -1.56
C LYS A 85 -7.70 -22.30 -1.51
N ALA A 86 -8.02 -21.44 -0.56
CA ALA A 86 -9.35 -20.90 -0.33
C ALA A 86 -9.38 -19.40 -0.67
N GLY A 87 -10.55 -18.90 -1.08
CA GLY A 87 -10.77 -17.46 -1.32
C GLY A 87 -10.44 -16.97 -2.73
N ALA A 88 -10.70 -15.68 -2.97
CA ALA A 88 -10.57 -15.04 -4.27
C ALA A 88 -9.11 -14.88 -4.74
N LEU A 89 -8.19 -14.66 -3.80
CA LEU A 89 -6.76 -14.47 -4.08
C LEU A 89 -6.13 -15.66 -4.82
N VAL A 90 -6.63 -16.87 -4.61
CA VAL A 90 -6.14 -18.09 -5.29
C VAL A 90 -6.41 -18.03 -6.78
N LYS A 91 -7.55 -17.46 -7.20
CA LYS A 91 -7.90 -17.30 -8.62
C LYS A 91 -6.97 -16.30 -9.28
N HIS A 92 -6.75 -15.16 -8.64
CA HIS A 92 -5.81 -14.13 -9.10
C HIS A 92 -4.37 -14.66 -9.18
N ALA A 93 -3.91 -15.39 -8.15
CA ALA A 93 -2.60 -16.02 -8.13
C ALA A 93 -2.44 -17.02 -9.29
N LYS A 94 -3.47 -17.82 -9.59
CA LYS A 94 -3.45 -18.77 -10.69
C LYS A 94 -3.44 -18.07 -12.06
N ALA A 95 -4.18 -16.96 -12.20
CA ALA A 95 -4.19 -16.15 -13.41
C ALA A 95 -2.78 -15.60 -13.69
N ILE A 96 -2.14 -14.97 -12.70
CA ILE A 96 -0.77 -14.46 -12.84
C ILE A 96 0.24 -15.59 -13.11
N ALA A 97 0.13 -16.74 -12.43
CA ALA A 97 0.98 -17.89 -12.69
C ALA A 97 0.87 -18.36 -14.16
N ARG A 98 -0.35 -18.39 -14.72
CA ARG A 98 -0.59 -18.74 -16.11
C ARG A 98 0.01 -17.71 -17.06
N GLN A 99 -0.21 -16.42 -16.82
CA GLN A 99 0.38 -15.35 -17.63
C GLN A 99 1.91 -15.42 -17.62
N ASN A 100 2.53 -15.73 -16.48
CA ASN A 100 3.98 -15.89 -16.36
C ASN A 100 4.53 -17.04 -17.21
N VAL A 101 3.73 -18.08 -17.47
CA VAL A 101 4.11 -19.19 -18.36
C VAL A 101 3.91 -18.80 -19.83
N GLU A 102 2.81 -18.14 -20.16
CA GLU A 102 2.51 -17.70 -21.54
C GLU A 102 3.54 -16.68 -22.04
N ARG A 103 4.03 -15.78 -21.17
CA ARG A 103 5.08 -14.80 -21.51
C ARG A 103 6.50 -15.39 -21.62
N ARG A 104 6.69 -16.67 -21.29
CA ARG A 104 7.97 -17.38 -21.45
C ARG A 104 8.06 -18.21 -22.74
N LYS A 105 6.95 -18.35 -23.48
CA LYS A 105 6.92 -18.96 -24.81
C LYS A 105 7.15 -17.90 -25.87
#